data_AF-A0A1I7D2U8-F1
#
_entry.id   AF-A0A1I7D2U8-F1
#
_cell.length_a   1.000
_cell.length_b   1.000
_cell.length_c   1.000
_cell.angle_alpha   90.00
_cell.angle_beta   90.00
_cell.angle_gamma   90.00
#
_symmetry.space_group_name_H-M   'P 1'
#
loop_
_entity.id
_entity.type
_entity.pdbx_description
1 polymer ?
#
loop_
_entity_poly.entity_id
_entity_poly.type
_entity_poly.pdbx_seq_one_letter_code
_entity_poly.pdbx_strand_id
1 'polypeptide(L)'
;MKYAATLLAELGEKIGLPNLELDEEGLCSFEVEDEFTLTLGANNQDEVILFALLPDIQKDKREAGYRLLLQANLLGKGTGDAVLAMTEGDNQPALNSRFSAQNLVVQQLEEKLDTFIKLVKLWRATIQSLNASETESTQDLHLSNDAWLRA
;
A
#
# COMPACT_ATOMS: atom_id res chain seq x y z
N MET A 1 -10.58 -5.94 -17.48
CA MET A 1 -9.97 -4.60 -17.59
C MET A 1 -10.95 -3.49 -17.97
N LYS A 2 -12.08 -3.77 -18.65
CA LYS A 2 -12.98 -2.72 -19.15
C LYS A 2 -13.49 -1.79 -18.05
N TYR A 3 -13.89 -2.33 -16.90
CA TYR A 3 -14.44 -1.51 -15.81
C TYR A 3 -13.37 -0.64 -15.16
N ALA A 4 -12.18 -1.20 -14.93
CA ALA A 4 -11.05 -0.45 -14.39
C ALA A 4 -10.62 0.70 -15.31
N ALA A 5 -10.55 0.46 -16.62
CA ALA A 5 -10.24 1.50 -17.61
C ALA A 5 -11.29 2.62 -17.63
N THR A 6 -12.59 2.28 -17.56
CA THR A 6 -13.66 3.29 -17.47
C THR A 6 -13.52 4.14 -16.20
N LEU A 7 -13.32 3.50 -15.04
CA LEU A 7 -13.17 4.21 -13.77
C LEU A 7 -11.94 5.11 -13.75
N LEU A 8 -10.83 4.66 -14.35
CA LEU A 8 -9.59 5.43 -14.42
C LEU A 8 -9.76 6.69 -15.30
N ALA A 9 -10.43 6.56 -16.43
CA ALA A 9 -10.75 7.70 -17.30
C ALA A 9 -11.68 8.70 -16.58
N GLU A 10 -12.73 8.22 -15.91
CA GLU A 10 -13.64 9.08 -15.12
C GLU A 10 -12.90 9.79 -13.97
N LEU A 11 -11.99 9.09 -13.29
CA LEU A 11 -11.13 9.66 -12.27
C LEU A 11 -10.24 10.75 -12.86
N GLY A 12 -9.56 10.46 -13.98
CA GLY A 12 -8.67 11.38 -14.68
C GLY A 12 -9.36 12.70 -15.03
N GLU A 13 -10.55 12.64 -15.63
CA GLU A 13 -11.38 13.83 -15.90
C GLU A 13 -11.68 14.62 -14.62
N LYS A 14 -11.99 13.94 -13.53
CA LYS A 14 -12.39 14.57 -12.27
C LYS A 14 -11.22 15.23 -11.53
N ILE A 15 -10.02 14.66 -11.59
CA ILE A 15 -8.82 15.19 -10.92
C ILE A 15 -7.95 16.09 -11.81
N GLY A 16 -8.39 16.36 -13.05
CA GLY A 16 -7.67 17.22 -14.00
C GLY A 16 -6.48 16.54 -14.68
N LEU A 17 -6.48 15.21 -14.73
CA LEU A 17 -5.51 14.36 -15.44
C LEU A 17 -6.23 13.56 -16.54
N PRO A 18 -6.69 14.20 -17.63
CA PRO A 18 -7.56 13.56 -18.63
C PRO A 18 -6.90 12.42 -19.43
N ASN A 19 -5.56 12.29 -19.35
CA ASN A 19 -4.80 11.24 -20.02
C ASN A 19 -4.42 10.09 -19.06
N LEU A 20 -5.15 9.93 -17.95
CA LEU A 20 -4.93 8.83 -17.01
C LEU A 20 -5.46 7.52 -17.63
N GLU A 21 -4.57 6.74 -18.20
CA GLU A 21 -4.90 5.48 -18.87
C GLU A 21 -4.03 4.32 -18.41
N LEU A 22 -4.53 3.10 -18.61
CA LEU A 22 -3.76 1.88 -18.45
C LEU A 22 -2.92 1.66 -19.72
N ASP A 23 -1.67 1.24 -19.55
CA ASP A 23 -0.80 0.83 -20.64
C ASP A 23 -1.13 -0.58 -21.17
N GLU A 24 -0.31 -1.08 -22.10
CA GLU A 24 -0.48 -2.40 -22.72
C GLU A 24 -0.39 -3.56 -21.71
N GLU A 25 0.25 -3.35 -20.56
CA GLU A 25 0.38 -4.32 -19.47
C GLU A 25 -0.75 -4.20 -18.44
N GLY A 26 -1.66 -3.22 -18.61
CA GLY A 26 -2.76 -2.97 -17.69
C GLY A 26 -2.33 -2.18 -16.45
N LEU A 27 -1.28 -1.36 -16.56
CA LEU A 27 -0.75 -0.54 -15.48
C LEU A 27 -0.92 0.96 -15.75
N CYS A 28 -1.15 1.73 -14.69
CA CYS A 28 -1.11 3.18 -14.71
C CYS A 28 -0.32 3.66 -13.49
N SER A 29 0.75 4.42 -13.70
CA SER A 29 1.58 4.95 -12.60
C SER A 29 1.60 6.48 -12.63
N PHE A 30 1.51 7.11 -11.46
CA PHE A 30 1.61 8.56 -11.32
C PHE A 30 2.26 8.94 -9.99
N GLU A 31 2.88 10.11 -9.96
CA GLU A 31 3.48 10.66 -8.74
C GLU A 31 2.42 11.31 -7.86
N VAL A 32 2.51 11.04 -6.55
CA VAL A 32 1.67 11.67 -5.53
C VAL A 32 2.52 12.68 -4.79
N GLU A 33 2.22 13.97 -4.99
CA GLU A 33 2.85 15.11 -4.29
C GLU A 33 4.38 15.12 -4.35
N ASP A 34 4.98 14.63 -5.44
CA ASP A 34 6.43 14.45 -5.61
C ASP A 34 7.09 13.57 -4.51
N GLU A 35 6.30 12.81 -3.74
CA GLU A 35 6.79 12.00 -2.62
C GLU A 35 7.00 10.53 -2.99
N PHE A 36 6.06 9.95 -3.74
CA PHE A 36 6.10 8.54 -4.15
C PHE A 36 5.28 8.28 -5.40
N THR A 37 5.61 7.18 -6.10
CA THR A 37 4.82 6.66 -7.21
C THR A 37 3.73 5.74 -6.69
N LEU A 38 2.49 6.00 -7.10
CA LEU A 38 1.37 5.08 -6.95
C LEU A 38 1.16 4.37 -8.28
N THR A 39 1.09 3.05 -8.24
CA THR A 39 0.77 2.22 -9.41
C THR A 39 -0.61 1.60 -9.20
N LEU A 40 -1.49 1.79 -10.19
CA LEU A 40 -2.76 1.10 -10.33
C LEU A 40 -2.60 0.04 -11.42
N GLY A 41 -2.71 -1.22 -11.06
CA GLY A 41 -2.78 -2.33 -12.00
C GLY A 41 -4.22 -2.84 -12.14
N ALA A 42 -4.60 -3.28 -13.32
CA ALA A 42 -5.87 -3.95 -13.55
C ALA A 42 -5.68 -5.20 -14.41
N ASN A 43 -6.40 -6.26 -14.08
CA ASN A 43 -6.33 -7.52 -14.84
C ASN A 43 -7.62 -7.82 -15.62
N ASN A 44 -7.58 -8.92 -16.38
CA ASN A 44 -8.71 -9.37 -17.20
C ASN A 44 -9.95 -9.76 -16.39
N GLN A 45 -9.83 -9.96 -15.07
CA GLN A 45 -10.94 -10.27 -14.17
C GLN A 45 -11.57 -8.99 -13.55
N ASP A 46 -11.14 -7.81 -14.00
CA ASP A 46 -11.53 -6.51 -13.43
C ASP A 46 -11.17 -6.37 -11.95
N GLU A 47 -10.12 -7.07 -11.53
CA GLU A 47 -9.46 -6.80 -10.26
C GLU A 47 -8.53 -5.61 -10.45
N VAL A 48 -8.60 -4.66 -9.52
CA VAL A 48 -7.71 -3.51 -9.40
C VAL A 48 -6.75 -3.76 -8.25
N ILE A 49 -5.48 -3.48 -8.50
CA ILE A 49 -4.40 -3.52 -7.52
C ILE A 49 -3.87 -2.11 -7.39
N LEU A 50 -3.88 -1.57 -6.17
CA LEU A 50 -3.11 -0.38 -5.83
C LEU A 50 -1.78 -0.84 -5.23
N PHE A 51 -0.69 -0.24 -5.65
CA PHE A 51 0.65 -0.59 -5.22
C PHE A 51 1.51 0.66 -5.03
N ALA A 52 2.33 0.67 -3.99
CA ALA A 52 3.36 1.67 -3.79
C ALA A 52 4.55 1.07 -3.05
N LEU A 53 5.76 1.48 -3.47
CA LEU A 53 6.97 1.19 -2.73
C LEU A 53 7.09 2.09 -1.50
N LEU A 54 7.61 1.50 -0.43
CA LEU A 54 7.97 2.20 0.79
C LEU A 54 9.51 2.34 0.87
N PRO A 55 10.02 3.24 1.73
CA PRO A 55 11.45 3.35 1.98
C PRO A 55 12.06 2.02 2.42
N ASP A 56 13.31 1.78 2.05
CA ASP A 56 14.06 0.65 2.59
C ASP A 56 14.25 0.79 4.10
N ILE A 57 14.31 -0.34 4.79
CA ILE A 57 14.63 -0.40 6.21
C ILE A 57 16.15 -0.58 6.34
N GLN A 58 16.80 0.30 7.10
CA GLN A 58 18.24 0.24 7.35
C GLN A 58 18.65 -1.14 7.86
N LYS A 59 19.82 -1.61 7.42
CA LYS A 59 20.26 -3.01 7.62
C LYS A 59 20.23 -3.46 9.07
N ASP A 60 20.63 -2.60 10.01
CA ASP A 60 20.65 -2.84 11.45
C ASP A 60 19.25 -2.76 12.11
N LYS A 61 18.23 -2.28 11.38
CA LYS A 61 16.85 -2.15 11.83
C LYS A 61 15.90 -3.18 11.21
N ARG A 62 16.35 -3.99 10.25
CA ARG A 62 15.49 -4.89 9.46
C ARG A 62 14.66 -5.84 10.30
N GLU A 63 15.24 -6.47 11.33
CA GLU A 63 14.48 -7.39 12.19
C GLU A 63 13.32 -6.68 12.90
N ALA A 64 13.61 -5.54 13.53
CA ALA A 64 12.59 -4.73 14.22
C ALA A 64 11.54 -4.18 13.24
N GLY A 65 11.99 -3.70 12.07
CA GLY A 65 11.12 -3.19 11.03
C GLY A 65 10.19 -4.26 10.46
N TYR A 66 10.70 -5.43 10.07
CA TYR A 66 9.87 -6.51 9.55
C TYR A 66 8.90 -7.05 10.59
N ARG A 67 9.32 -7.14 11.86
CA ARG A 67 8.41 -7.47 12.98
C ARG A 67 7.28 -6.46 13.09
N LEU A 68 7.59 -5.16 13.03
CA LEU A 68 6.60 -4.08 13.05
C LEU A 68 5.61 -4.20 11.89
N LEU A 69 6.08 -4.40 10.65
CA LEU A 69 5.23 -4.54 9.47
C LEU A 69 4.29 -5.75 9.59
N LEU A 70 4.81 -6.91 10.01
CA LEU A 70 4.01 -8.12 10.19
C LEU A 70 2.96 -7.99 11.30
N GLN A 71 3.31 -7.34 12.42
CA GLN A 71 2.37 -7.09 13.50
C GLN A 71 1.23 -6.15 13.08
N ALA A 72 1.55 -5.14 12.26
CA ALA A 72 0.55 -4.23 11.73
C ALA A 72 -0.39 -4.86 10.70
N ASN A 73 0.12 -5.79 9.90
CA ASN A 73 -0.69 -6.59 8.97
C ASN A 73 -1.70 -7.50 9.68
N LEU A 74 -1.46 -7.85 10.94
CA LEU A 74 -2.28 -8.81 11.66
C LEU A 74 -3.74 -8.32 11.72
N LEU A 75 -4.63 -9.02 11.01
CA LEU A 75 -6.05 -8.69 10.87
C LEU A 75 -6.31 -7.24 10.39
N GLY A 76 -5.39 -6.67 9.60
CA GLY A 76 -5.55 -5.31 9.08
C GLY A 76 -5.46 -4.21 10.13
N LYS A 77 -4.95 -4.49 11.34
CA LYS A 77 -4.92 -3.50 12.45
C LYS A 77 -4.21 -2.19 12.10
N GLY A 78 -3.15 -2.25 11.30
CA GLY A 78 -2.39 -1.09 10.86
C GLY A 78 -2.56 -0.75 9.38
N THR A 79 -3.39 -1.50 8.64
CA THR A 79 -3.46 -1.42 7.18
C THR A 79 -4.88 -1.46 6.61
N GLY A 80 -5.90 -1.76 7.41
CA GLY A 80 -7.25 -2.06 6.93
C GLY A 80 -7.22 -3.23 5.94
N ASP A 81 -7.78 -3.00 4.75
CA ASP A 81 -7.79 -3.98 3.65
C ASP A 81 -6.49 -3.99 2.81
N ALA A 82 -5.50 -3.17 3.17
CA ALA A 82 -4.20 -3.18 2.53
C ALA A 82 -3.25 -4.21 3.20
N VAL A 83 -2.20 -4.57 2.48
CA VAL A 83 -1.20 -5.56 2.89
C VAL A 83 0.19 -4.94 2.76
N LEU A 84 0.94 -4.91 3.85
CA LEU A 84 2.38 -4.67 3.82
C LEU A 84 3.08 -5.94 3.30
N ALA A 85 3.95 -5.77 2.33
CA ALA A 85 4.69 -6.84 1.70
C ALA A 85 6.14 -6.43 1.49
N MET A 86 6.92 -7.31 0.88
CA MET A 86 8.25 -7.01 0.38
C MET A 86 8.35 -7.49 -1.06
N THR A 87 9.09 -6.74 -1.88
CA THR A 87 9.47 -7.17 -3.22
C THR A 87 10.47 -8.33 -3.16
N GLU A 88 10.40 -9.21 -4.16
CA GLU A 88 11.35 -10.31 -4.27
C GLU A 88 12.76 -9.79 -4.63
N GLY A 89 13.78 -10.35 -3.99
CA GLY A 89 15.19 -10.03 -4.26
C GLY A 89 15.79 -8.99 -3.33
N ASP A 90 15.34 -7.73 -3.41
CA ASP A 90 15.88 -6.62 -2.61
C ASP A 90 15.22 -6.48 -1.22
N ASN A 91 14.09 -7.18 -1.00
CA ASN A 91 13.26 -7.08 0.20
C ASN A 91 12.80 -5.64 0.49
N GLN A 92 12.60 -4.83 -0.56
CA GLN A 92 12.08 -3.48 -0.39
C GLN A 92 10.63 -3.55 0.13
N PRO A 93 10.31 -2.86 1.25
CA PRO A 93 8.95 -2.85 1.74
C PRO A 93 7.99 -2.20 0.74
N ALA A 94 6.79 -2.74 0.64
CA ALA A 94 5.74 -2.26 -0.25
C ALA A 94 4.38 -2.32 0.45
N LEU A 95 3.44 -1.50 0.00
CA LEU A 95 2.04 -1.58 0.36
C LEU A 95 1.24 -1.93 -0.88
N ASN A 96 0.28 -2.83 -0.75
CA ASN A 96 -0.68 -3.10 -1.81
C ASN A 96 -2.10 -3.24 -1.28
N SER A 97 -3.09 -2.92 -2.10
CA SER A 97 -4.50 -3.19 -1.84
C SER A 97 -5.15 -3.70 -3.11
N ARG A 98 -6.22 -4.48 -2.96
CA ARG A 98 -6.84 -5.20 -4.05
C ARG A 98 -8.34 -5.20 -3.87
N PHE A 99 -9.06 -4.94 -4.96
CA PHE A 99 -10.52 -4.93 -4.96
C PHE A 99 -11.07 -5.15 -6.36
N SER A 100 -12.32 -5.58 -6.47
CA SER A 100 -13.01 -5.68 -7.75
C SER A 100 -13.46 -4.29 -8.21
N ALA A 101 -13.23 -3.96 -9.49
CA ALA A 101 -13.82 -2.81 -10.16
C ALA A 101 -15.29 -3.03 -10.52
N GLN A 102 -15.79 -4.25 -10.45
CA GLN A 102 -17.19 -4.54 -10.75
C GLN A 102 -18.09 -3.82 -9.75
N ASN A 103 -19.05 -3.05 -10.28
CA ASN A 103 -20.00 -2.24 -9.51
C ASN A 103 -19.39 -1.09 -8.68
N LEU A 104 -18.10 -0.79 -8.85
CA LEU A 104 -17.56 0.46 -8.32
C LEU A 104 -18.02 1.64 -9.16
N VAL A 105 -18.30 2.75 -8.49
CA VAL A 105 -18.42 4.07 -9.13
C VAL A 105 -17.16 4.89 -8.84
N VAL A 106 -16.88 5.89 -9.67
CA VAL A 106 -15.66 6.72 -9.55
C VAL A 106 -15.43 7.28 -8.14
N GLN A 107 -16.49 7.69 -7.43
CA GLN A 107 -16.38 8.18 -6.06
C GLN A 107 -15.82 7.12 -5.09
N GLN A 108 -16.19 5.86 -5.25
CA GLN A 108 -15.67 4.79 -4.40
C GLN A 108 -14.22 4.45 -4.74
N LEU A 109 -13.81 4.62 -6.00
CA LEU A 109 -12.40 4.51 -6.38
C LEU A 109 -11.57 5.63 -5.73
N GLU A 110 -12.07 6.86 -5.72
CA GLU A 110 -11.42 7.98 -5.04
C GLU A 110 -11.26 7.74 -3.54
N GLU A 111 -12.31 7.29 -2.85
CA GLU A 111 -12.26 6.97 -1.42
C GLU A 111 -11.21 5.88 -1.13
N LYS A 112 -11.11 4.87 -2.01
CA LYS A 112 -10.09 3.82 -1.92
C LYS A 112 -8.69 4.36 -2.16
N LEU A 113 -8.49 5.21 -3.16
CA LEU A 113 -7.21 5.86 -3.45
C LEU A 113 -6.76 6.77 -2.31
N ASP A 114 -7.65 7.63 -1.79
CA ASP A 114 -7.35 8.51 -0.66
C ASP A 114 -6.98 7.71 0.59
N THR A 115 -7.74 6.67 0.90
CA THR A 115 -7.41 5.74 2.00
C THR A 115 -6.04 5.09 1.79
N PHE A 116 -5.76 4.61 0.58
CA PHE A 116 -4.48 3.98 0.25
C PHE A 116 -3.32 4.96 0.34
N ILE A 117 -3.45 6.17 -0.21
CA ILE A 117 -2.44 7.24 -0.14
C ILE A 117 -2.13 7.59 1.32
N LYS A 118 -3.15 7.72 2.17
CA LYS A 118 -2.95 7.96 3.62
C LYS A 118 -2.16 6.84 4.29
N LEU A 119 -2.45 5.58 3.95
CA LEU A 119 -1.71 4.42 4.46
C LEU A 119 -0.26 4.42 3.96
N VAL A 120 -0.02 4.71 2.68
CA VAL A 120 1.33 4.84 2.14
C VAL A 120 2.11 5.91 2.90
N LYS A 121 1.55 7.13 3.03
CA LYS A 121 2.19 8.23 3.78
C LYS A 121 2.50 7.86 5.23
N LEU A 122 1.54 7.22 5.92
CA LEU A 122 1.74 6.73 7.29
C LEU A 122 2.95 5.79 7.37
N TRP A 123 2.98 4.75 6.54
CA TRP A 123 4.03 3.73 6.59
C TRP A 123 5.38 4.24 6.12
N ARG A 124 5.41 5.17 5.16
CA ARG A 124 6.63 5.89 4.77
C ARG A 124 7.21 6.64 5.97
N ALA A 125 6.39 7.44 6.67
CA ALA A 125 6.82 8.19 7.85
C ALA A 125 7.25 7.27 9.00
N THR A 126 6.54 6.15 9.23
CA THR A 126 6.91 5.16 10.24
C THR A 126 8.28 4.54 9.97
N ILE A 127 8.56 4.13 8.73
CA ILE A 127 9.86 3.54 8.36
C ILE A 127 10.97 4.60 8.44
N GLN A 128 10.71 5.83 8.01
CA GLN A 128 11.68 6.92 8.14
C GLN A 128 12.03 7.20 9.61
N SER A 129 11.03 7.20 10.49
CA SER A 129 11.24 7.34 11.94
C SER A 129 12.04 6.18 12.53
N LEU A 130 11.74 4.94 12.13
CA LEU A 130 12.51 3.75 12.52
C LEU A 130 13.98 3.88 12.10
N ASN A 131 14.23 4.34 10.88
CA ASN A 131 15.58 4.53 10.34
C ASN A 131 16.33 5.70 11.00
N ALA A 132 15.62 6.70 11.52
CA ALA A 132 16.21 7.83 12.24
C ALA A 132 16.47 7.53 13.73
N SER A 133 15.83 6.49 14.28
CA SER A 133 15.98 6.13 15.70
C SER A 133 17.36 5.55 16.01
N GLU A 134 17.95 5.94 17.14
CA GLU A 134 19.17 5.29 17.65
C GLU A 134 18.88 3.83 18.02
N THR A 135 19.86 2.94 17.84
CA THR A 135 19.70 1.49 18.08
C THR A 135 19.68 1.21 19.57
N GLU A 136 18.51 1.26 20.18
CA GLU A 136 18.28 0.65 21.49
C GLU A 136 18.22 -0.87 21.34
N SER A 137 19.15 -1.55 22.02
CA SER A 137 19.18 -3.01 22.15
C SER A 137 17.87 -3.51 22.76
N THR A 138 17.06 -4.24 21.98
CA THR A 138 15.80 -4.79 22.45
C THR A 138 16.06 -5.98 23.36
N GLN A 139 15.92 -5.78 24.68
CA GLN A 139 15.69 -6.88 25.63
C GLN A 139 14.26 -7.41 25.50
N ASP A 140 14.13 -8.71 25.71
CA ASP A 140 12.98 -9.57 25.47
C ASP A 140 11.61 -9.00 25.88
N LEU A 141 10.66 -9.03 24.95
CA LEU A 141 9.23 -9.00 25.26
C LEU A 141 8.54 -10.17 24.56
N HIS A 142 8.56 -11.30 25.26
CA HIS A 142 7.71 -12.44 24.96
C HIS A 142 6.31 -12.14 25.47
N LEU A 143 5.35 -11.92 24.57
CA LEU A 143 3.92 -11.88 24.92
C LEU A 143 3.19 -12.92 24.08
N SER A 144 3.05 -14.11 24.67
CA SER A 144 2.07 -15.09 24.25
C SER A 144 0.72 -14.68 24.84
N ASN A 145 -0.25 -14.32 23.99
CA ASN A 145 -1.65 -14.47 24.34
C ASN A 145 -2.53 -14.50 23.09
N ASP A 146 -3.07 -15.67 22.73
CA ASP A 146 -4.01 -15.89 21.62
C ASP A 146 -5.43 -15.35 21.89
N ALA A 147 -5.55 -14.38 22.82
CA ALA A 147 -6.80 -13.72 23.17
C ALA A 147 -7.36 -12.85 22.02
N TRP A 148 -6.56 -12.56 21.00
CA TRP A 148 -6.92 -11.70 19.87
C TRP A 148 -7.77 -12.39 18.79
N LEU A 149 -7.89 -13.72 18.81
CA LEU A 149 -8.68 -14.50 17.83
C LEU A 149 -10.19 -14.57 18.15
N ARG A 150 -10.65 -13.96 19.24
CA ARG A 150 -12.03 -14.10 19.75
C ARG A 150 -12.83 -12.79 19.86
N ALA A 151 -12.33 -11.70 19.30
CA ALA A 151 -13.02 -10.41 19.23
C ALA A 151 -13.41 -10.11 17.79
#